data_AF-A0A2X2BZ26-F1
#
_entry.id   AF-A0A2X2BZ26-F1
#
_cell.length_a   1.000
_cell.length_b   1.000
_cell.length_c   1.000
_cell.angle_alpha   90.00
_cell.angle_beta   90.00
_cell.angle_gamma   90.00
#
_symmetry.space_group_name_H-M   'P 1'
#
loop_
_entity.id
_entity.type
_entity.pdbx_description
1 polymer ?
#
loop_
_entity_poly.entity_id
_entity_poly.type
_entity_poly.pdbx_seq_one_letter_code
_entity_poly.pdbx_strand_id
1 'polypeptide(L)'
;MNDILDEQCRTIAIPKRITTTMRDIWQLQQRLPKRQGRRANKLLEHPKFRAAFDLLELRANVQRNPDLEALAAWWADFQVFKQYTTTLYGL
;
A
#
# COMPACT_ATOMS: atom_id res chain seq x y z
N MET A 1 -17.43 3.70 0.99
CA MET A 1 -16.07 4.29 1.09
C MET A 1 -16.06 5.76 0.63
N ASN A 2 -16.88 6.13 -0.37
CA ASN A 2 -17.15 7.56 -0.64
C ASN A 2 -17.77 8.24 0.58
N ASP A 3 -18.73 7.57 1.21
CA ASP A 3 -19.59 8.14 2.24
C ASP A 3 -18.81 8.68 3.45
N ILE A 4 -17.75 7.97 3.87
CA ILE A 4 -16.88 8.40 4.98
C ILE A 4 -16.08 9.65 4.61
N LEU A 5 -15.53 9.72 3.39
CA LEU A 5 -14.78 10.91 2.95
C LEU A 5 -15.71 12.10 2.76
N ASP A 6 -16.92 11.87 2.24
CA ASP A 6 -17.92 12.90 2.05
C ASP A 6 -18.41 13.47 3.39
N GLU A 7 -18.55 12.62 4.41
CA GLU A 7 -18.84 13.04 5.78
C GLU A 7 -17.71 13.88 6.37
N GLN A 8 -16.45 13.42 6.26
CA GLN A 8 -15.30 14.18 6.79
C GLN A 8 -15.13 15.54 6.11
N CYS A 9 -15.39 15.63 4.80
CA CYS A 9 -15.37 16.89 4.05
C CYS A 9 -16.43 17.90 4.52
N ARG A 10 -17.50 17.47 5.19
CA ARG A 10 -18.50 18.38 5.79
C ARG A 10 -18.01 19.01 7.08
N THR A 11 -17.16 18.32 7.83
CA THR A 11 -16.60 18.81 9.10
C THR A 11 -15.33 19.63 8.87
N ILE A 12 -14.46 19.20 7.95
CA ILE A 12 -13.19 19.85 7.64
C ILE A 12 -13.06 19.93 6.13
N ALA A 13 -12.70 21.10 5.61
CA ALA A 13 -12.46 21.27 4.18
C ALA A 13 -11.19 20.51 3.74
N ILE A 14 -11.36 19.28 3.22
CA ILE A 14 -10.29 18.47 2.67
C ILE A 14 -10.24 18.67 1.14
N PRO A 15 -9.12 19.15 0.57
CA PRO A 15 -8.98 19.29 -0.88
C PRO A 15 -9.15 17.97 -1.63
N LYS A 16 -9.84 18.00 -2.79
CA LYS A 16 -10.11 16.81 -3.63
C LYS A 16 -8.86 15.98 -3.97
N ARG A 17 -7.71 16.63 -4.20
CA ARG A 17 -6.44 15.93 -4.49
C ARG A 17 -6.00 14.99 -3.36
N ILE A 18 -6.30 15.34 -2.10
CA ILE A 18 -5.95 14.54 -0.92
C ILE A 18 -6.93 13.38 -0.81
N THR A 19 -8.23 13.61 -0.95
CA THR A 19 -9.24 12.54 -0.92
C THR A 19 -9.03 11.52 -2.03
N THR A 20 -8.61 11.96 -3.22
CA THR A 20 -8.23 11.05 -4.32
C THR A 20 -7.02 10.20 -3.94
N THR A 21 -5.98 10.83 -3.39
CA THR A 21 -4.78 10.10 -2.94
C THR A 21 -5.10 9.07 -1.85
N MET A 22 -5.94 9.42 -0.86
CA MET A 22 -6.40 8.50 0.18
C MET A 22 -7.11 7.29 -0.40
N ARG A 23 -8.01 7.52 -1.37
CA ARG A 23 -8.73 6.45 -2.06
C ARG A 23 -7.79 5.51 -2.79
N ASP A 24 -6.79 6.04 -3.50
CA ASP A 24 -5.81 5.21 -4.21
C ASP A 24 -5.04 4.32 -3.22
N ILE A 25 -4.60 4.88 -2.09
CA ILE A 25 -3.92 4.14 -1.02
C ILE A 25 -4.83 3.02 -0.46
N TRP A 26 -6.10 3.31 -0.21
CA TRP A 26 -7.05 2.31 0.29
C TRP A 26 -7.38 1.23 -0.73
N GLN A 27 -7.48 1.57 -2.01
CA GLN A 27 -7.66 0.57 -3.07
C GLN A 27 -6.46 -0.38 -3.16
N LEU A 28 -5.24 0.13 -2.93
CA LEU A 28 -4.05 -0.71 -2.87
C LEU A 28 -4.10 -1.74 -1.74
N GLN A 29 -4.76 -1.45 -0.61
CA GLN A 29 -4.94 -2.42 0.48
C GLN A 29 -5.65 -3.71 0.05
N GLN A 30 -6.59 -3.62 -0.90
CA GLN A 30 -7.28 -4.79 -1.45
C GLN A 30 -6.46 -5.55 -2.50
N ARG A 31 -5.42 -4.90 -3.03
CA ARG A 31 -4.55 -5.45 -4.07
C ARG A 31 -3.29 -6.08 -3.49
N LEU A 32 -2.79 -5.57 -2.36
CA LEU A 32 -1.60 -6.07 -1.65
C LEU A 32 -1.64 -7.58 -1.33
N PRO A 33 -2.78 -8.20 -0.97
CA PRO A 33 -2.85 -9.66 -0.79
C PRO A 33 -2.62 -10.46 -2.08
N LYS A 34 -2.83 -9.86 -3.26
CA LYS A 34 -2.69 -10.51 -4.57
C LYS A 34 -1.22 -10.50 -5.04
N ARG A 35 -0.36 -11.15 -4.27
CA ARG A 35 1.10 -11.22 -4.44
C ARG A 35 1.63 -12.18 -5.51
N GLN A 36 0.76 -12.82 -6.30
CA GLN A 36 1.17 -13.85 -7.25
C GLN A 36 1.72 -13.28 -8.57
N GLY A 37 2.95 -13.66 -8.91
CA GLY A 37 3.57 -13.46 -10.23
C GLY A 37 3.79 -11.99 -10.62
N ARG A 38 3.59 -11.67 -11.90
CA ARG A 38 3.81 -10.32 -12.49
C ARG A 38 3.00 -9.19 -11.82
N ARG A 39 1.94 -9.52 -11.09
CA ARG A 39 1.08 -8.54 -10.41
C ARG A 39 1.81 -7.85 -9.25
N ALA A 40 2.72 -8.55 -8.57
CA ALA A 40 3.51 -7.98 -7.48
C ALA A 40 4.47 -6.89 -7.99
N ASN A 41 5.18 -7.15 -9.09
CA ASN A 41 6.06 -6.17 -9.74
C ASN A 41 5.30 -4.89 -10.13
N LYS A 42 4.15 -5.05 -10.79
CA LYS A 42 3.31 -3.90 -11.20
C LYS A 42 2.77 -3.09 -10.01
N LEU A 43 2.54 -3.75 -8.87
CA LEU A 43 2.13 -3.07 -7.64
C LEU A 43 3.28 -2.25 -7.05
N LEU A 44 4.50 -2.79 -7.07
CA LEU A 44 5.69 -2.14 -6.55
C LEU A 44 6.09 -0.90 -7.37
N GLU A 45 5.84 -0.91 -8.68
CA GLU A 45 6.02 0.25 -9.58
C GLU A 45 4.99 1.38 -9.35
N HIS A 46 3.93 1.14 -8.55
CA HIS A 46 2.89 2.13 -8.35
C HIS A 46 3.41 3.32 -7.51
N PRO A 47 3.19 4.58 -7.92
CA PRO A 47 3.76 5.76 -7.22
C PRO A 47 3.27 5.93 -5.78
N LYS A 48 2.12 5.34 -5.44
CA LYS A 48 1.53 5.35 -4.09
C LYS A 48 1.78 4.06 -3.29
N PHE A 49 2.61 3.16 -3.81
CA PHE A 49 2.91 1.89 -3.15
C PHE A 49 3.51 2.11 -1.76
N ARG A 50 4.48 3.04 -1.61
CA ARG A 50 5.12 3.32 -0.31
C ARG A 50 4.10 3.67 0.77
N ALA A 51 3.21 4.62 0.50
CA ALA A 51 2.16 5.01 1.43
C ALA A 51 1.17 3.88 1.74
N ALA A 52 0.88 3.01 0.76
CA ALA A 52 0.05 1.83 1.00
C ALA A 52 0.77 0.75 1.83
N PHE A 53 2.08 0.59 1.66
CA PHE A 53 2.90 -0.31 2.47
C PHE A 53 3.00 0.19 3.91
N ASP A 54 3.26 1.49 4.12
CA ASP A 54 3.30 2.07 5.46
C ASP A 54 1.96 1.88 6.20
N LEU A 55 0.83 2.06 5.50
CA LEU A 55 -0.49 1.78 6.07
C LEU A 55 -0.69 0.28 6.38
N LEU A 56 -0.17 -0.63 5.54
CA LEU A 56 -0.25 -2.06 5.78
C LEU A 56 0.53 -2.46 7.04
N GLU A 57 1.73 -1.90 7.22
CA GLU A 57 2.58 -2.12 8.40
C GLU A 57 1.89 -1.64 9.68
N LEU A 58 1.32 -0.43 9.66
CA LEU A 58 0.53 0.09 10.77
C LEU A 58 -0.67 -0.82 11.08
N ARG A 59 -1.37 -1.30 10.05
CA ARG A 59 -2.51 -2.22 10.23
C ARG A 59 -2.09 -3.56 10.81
N ALA A 60 -0.96 -4.12 10.38
CA ALA A 60 -0.42 -5.35 10.94
C ALA A 60 -0.10 -5.17 12.44
N ASN A 61 0.60 -4.09 12.80
CA ASN A 61 0.98 -3.77 14.17
C ASN A 61 -0.23 -3.55 15.10
N VAL A 62 -1.28 -2.89 14.61
CA VAL A 62 -2.48 -2.58 15.40
C VAL A 62 -3.40 -3.79 15.54
N GLN A 63 -3.62 -4.53 14.45
CA GLN A 63 -4.57 -5.66 14.46
C GLN A 63 -3.98 -6.94 15.06
N ARG A 64 -2.63 -7.05 15.13
CA ARG A 64 -1.92 -8.25 15.61
C ARG A 64 -2.44 -9.53 14.95
N ASN A 65 -2.74 -9.42 13.65
CA ASN A 65 -3.23 -10.53 12.85
C ASN A 65 -2.03 -11.20 12.16
N PRO A 66 -1.75 -12.49 12.44
CA PRO A 66 -0.63 -13.20 11.84
C PRO A 66 -0.61 -13.16 10.30
N ASP A 67 -1.78 -13.16 9.65
CA ASP A 67 -1.87 -13.09 8.18
C ASP A 67 -1.41 -11.74 7.65
N LEU A 68 -1.73 -10.65 8.36
CA LEU A 68 -1.31 -9.29 7.98
C LEU A 68 0.17 -9.06 8.27
N GLU A 69 0.67 -9.58 9.39
CA GLU A 69 2.09 -9.52 9.74
C GLU A 69 2.94 -10.28 8.70
N ALA A 70 2.52 -11.50 8.34
CA ALA A 70 3.19 -12.28 7.30
C ALA A 70 3.11 -11.60 5.92
N LEU A 71 2.00 -10.90 5.62
CA LEU A 71 1.87 -10.13 4.39
C LEU A 71 2.81 -8.92 4.38
N ALA A 72 2.90 -8.18 5.49
CA ALA A 72 3.80 -7.03 5.62
C ALA A 72 5.27 -7.45 5.52
N ALA A 73 5.67 -8.51 6.22
CA ALA A 73 7.02 -9.08 6.15
C ALA A 73 7.38 -9.50 4.71
N TRP A 74 6.48 -10.21 4.03
CA TRP A 74 6.71 -10.62 2.63
C TRP A 74 6.95 -9.42 1.70
N TRP A 75 6.15 -8.35 1.85
CA TRP A 75 6.33 -7.14 1.04
C TRP A 75 7.61 -6.38 1.39
N ALA A 76 8.07 -6.42 2.64
CA ALA A 76 9.36 -5.85 3.04
C ALA A 76 10.51 -6.59 2.34
N ASP A 77 10.52 -7.92 2.41
CA ASP A 77 11.54 -8.76 1.76
C ASP A 77 11.54 -8.59 0.24
N PHE A 78 10.35 -8.52 -0.36
CA PHE A 78 10.20 -8.36 -1.80
C PHE A 78 10.76 -7.03 -2.32
N GLN A 79 10.57 -5.93 -1.58
CA GLN A 79 11.13 -4.63 -1.92
C GLN A 79 12.67 -4.65 -1.88
N VAL A 80 13.21 -5.23 -0.83
CA VAL A 80 14.65 -5.35 -0.61
C VAL A 80 15.28 -6.22 -1.71
N PHE A 81 14.69 -7.38 -2.01
CA PHE A 81 15.13 -8.24 -3.12
C PHE A 81 15.14 -7.49 -4.45
N LYS A 82 14.07 -6.74 -4.76
CA LYS A 82 14.00 -5.98 -6.01
C LYS A 82 15.11 -4.93 -6.10
N GLN A 83 15.38 -4.22 -5.00
CA GLN A 83 16.45 -3.24 -4.93
C GLN A 83 17.82 -3.88 -5.24
N TYR A 84 18.12 -5.03 -4.63
CA TYR A 84 19.37 -5.75 -4.91
C TYR A 84 19.50 -6.19 -6.36
N THR A 85 18.41 -6.69 -6.98
CA THR A 85 18.44 -7.05 -8.40
C THR A 85 18.71 -5.85 -9.31
N THR A 86 18.13 -4.68 -9.01
CA THR A 86 18.39 -3.45 -9.77
C THR A 86 19.83 -2.98 -9.59
N THR A 87 20.39 -3.01 -8.36
CA THR A 87 21.76 -2.57 -8.10
C THR A 87 22.82 -3.51 -8.68
N LEU A 88 22.60 -4.83 -8.65
CA LEU A 88 23.56 -5.81 -9.15
C LEU A 88 23.54 -5.99 -10.67
N TYR A 89 22.39 -5.75 -11.31
CA TYR A 89 22.22 -5.98 -12.75
C TYR A 89 22.00 -4.71 -13.58
N GLY A 90 21.95 -3.52 -12.96
CA GLY A 90 22.00 -2.23 -13.66
C GLY A 90 20.89 -2.00 -14.69
N LEU A 91 19.68 -2.52 -14.44
CA LEU A 91 18.47 -2.29 -15.24
C LEU A 91 17.53 -1.29 -14.56
#